data_AF-A0A955ZQC0-F1
#
_entry.id   AF-A0A955ZQC0-F1
#
_cell.length_a   1.000
_cell.length_b   1.000
_cell.length_c   1.000
_cell.angle_alpha   90.00
_cell.angle_beta   90.00
_cell.angle_gamma   90.00
#
_symmetry.space_group_name_H-M   'P 1'
#
loop_
_entity.id
_entity.type
_entity.pdbx_description
1 polymer ?
#
loop_
_entity_poly.entity_id
_entity_poly.type
_entity_poly.pdbx_seq_one_letter_code
_entity_poly.pdbx_strand_id
1 'polypeptide(L)'
;MAEVMERAMLGAMCSEAQRLEEALELAELAVEMVEQQLRRRFPNATDAEIEARLGEWLMDRPGAPQGDAVGRVVTIPRCDEPAS
;
A
#
# COMPACT_ATOMS: atom_id res chain seq x y z
N MET A 1 -0.58 -16.72 29.14
CA MET A 1 -0.91 -17.86 28.24
C MET A 1 -2.30 -17.73 27.62
N ALA A 2 -3.35 -17.42 28.40
CA ALA A 2 -4.71 -17.20 27.85
C ALA A 2 -4.79 -16.03 26.84
N GLU A 3 -4.20 -14.87 27.14
CA GLU A 3 -4.21 -13.69 26.23
C GLU A 3 -3.50 -13.91 24.88
N VAL A 4 -2.45 -14.73 24.86
CA VAL A 4 -1.71 -15.06 23.63
C VAL A 4 -2.56 -15.96 22.73
N MET A 5 -3.31 -16.88 23.35
CA MET A 5 -4.21 -17.80 22.65
C MET A 5 -5.47 -17.09 22.16
N GLU A 6 -5.98 -16.11 22.92
CA GLU A 6 -7.09 -15.23 22.54
C GLU A 6 -6.72 -14.32 21.35
N ARG A 7 -5.53 -13.71 21.35
CA ARG A 7 -4.99 -12.98 20.19
C ARG A 7 -4.81 -13.86 18.95
N ALA A 8 -4.35 -15.09 19.12
CA ALA A 8 -4.21 -16.05 18.03
C ALA A 8 -5.59 -16.50 17.48
N MET A 9 -6.60 -16.64 18.34
CA MET A 9 -7.97 -16.98 17.94
C MET A 9 -8.65 -15.83 17.18
N LEU A 10 -8.44 -14.57 17.61
CA LEU A 10 -8.88 -13.38 16.87
C LEU A 10 -8.20 -13.24 15.50
N GLY A 11 -6.91 -13.61 15.40
CA GLY A 11 -6.21 -13.70 14.11
C GLY A 11 -6.66 -14.86 13.22
N ALA A 12 -7.18 -15.94 13.80
CA ALA A 12 -7.65 -17.12 13.08
C ALA A 12 -9.08 -17.00 12.52
N MET A 13 -9.85 -15.95 12.89
CA MET A 13 -11.23 -15.77 12.43
C MET A 13 -11.37 -15.15 11.03
N CYS A 14 -10.35 -14.43 10.54
CA CYS A 14 -10.27 -14.04 9.13
C CYS A 14 -9.34 -15.00 8.40
N SER A 15 -9.81 -15.54 7.28
CA SER A 15 -8.97 -16.26 6.31
C SER A 15 -7.90 -15.32 5.74
N GLU A 16 -6.86 -15.87 5.10
CA GLU A 16 -5.88 -15.05 4.37
C GLU A 16 -6.55 -14.21 3.27
N ALA A 17 -7.61 -14.74 2.65
CA ALA A 17 -8.39 -14.02 1.67
C ALA A 17 -9.07 -12.77 2.29
N GLN A 18 -9.67 -12.90 3.47
CA GLN A 18 -10.30 -11.77 4.17
C GLN A 18 -9.27 -10.72 4.62
N ARG A 19 -8.10 -11.16 5.10
CA ARG A 19 -7.01 -10.23 5.44
C ARG A 19 -6.51 -9.46 4.22
N LEU A 20 -6.39 -10.14 3.08
CA LEU A 20 -5.98 -9.51 1.83
C LEU A 20 -7.04 -8.52 1.33
N GLU A 21 -8.31 -8.90 1.39
CA GLU A 21 -9.44 -8.04 1.02
C GLU A 21 -9.45 -6.76 1.88
N GLU A 22 -9.38 -6.90 3.21
CA GLU A 22 -9.27 -5.77 4.13
C GLU A 22 -8.05 -4.88 3.82
N ALA A 23 -6.89 -5.48 3.52
CA ALA A 23 -5.70 -4.72 3.17
C ALA A 23 -5.86 -3.93 1.87
N LEU A 24 -6.54 -4.49 0.87
CA LEU A 24 -6.82 -3.82 -0.41
C LEU A 24 -7.83 -2.68 -0.23
N GLU A 25 -8.89 -2.89 0.57
CA GLU A 25 -9.86 -1.84 0.91
C GLU A 25 -9.19 -0.67 1.63
N LEU A 26 -8.32 -0.96 2.60
CA LEU A 26 -7.56 0.06 3.32
C LEU A 26 -6.58 0.80 2.40
N ALA A 27 -5.98 0.11 1.44
CA ALA A 27 -5.10 0.73 0.45
C ALA A 27 -5.89 1.68 -0.46
N GLU A 28 -7.07 1.29 -0.95
CA GLU A 28 -7.95 2.13 -1.77
C GLU A 28 -8.38 3.39 -1.01
N LEU A 29 -8.84 3.23 0.24
CA LEU A 29 -9.19 4.37 1.10
C LEU A 29 -8.01 5.32 1.30
N ALA A 30 -6.79 4.79 1.50
CA ALA A 30 -5.61 5.61 1.67
C ALA A 30 -5.30 6.46 0.42
N VAL A 31 -5.52 5.92 -0.78
CA VAL A 31 -5.35 6.65 -2.04
C VAL A 31 -6.33 7.81 -2.14
N GLU A 32 -7.61 7.59 -1.82
CA GLU A 32 -8.62 8.65 -1.80
C GLU A 32 -8.27 9.77 -0.81
N MET A 33 -7.82 9.40 0.40
CA MET A 33 -7.42 10.35 1.42
C MET A 33 -6.24 11.23 0.97
N VAL A 34 -5.29 10.66 0.23
CA VAL A 34 -4.13 11.38 -0.32
C VAL A 34 -4.57 12.31 -1.44
N GLU A 35 -5.47 11.87 -2.33
CA GLU A 35 -6.03 12.76 -3.36
C GLU A 35 -6.68 14.00 -2.72
N GLN A 36 -7.50 13.80 -1.69
CA GLN A 36 -8.12 14.92 -0.95
C GLN A 36 -7.08 15.79 -0.24
N GLN A 37 -6.01 15.21 0.28
CA GLN A 37 -4.88 15.96 0.84
C GLN A 37 -4.19 16.82 -0.22
N LEU A 38 -3.94 16.27 -1.41
CA LEU A 38 -3.31 16.97 -2.53
C LEU A 38 -4.19 18.13 -3.00
N ARG A 39 -5.51 17.93 -3.14
CA ARG A 39 -6.46 19.00 -3.50
C ARG A 39 -6.44 20.14 -2.49
N ARG A 40 -6.40 19.83 -1.18
CA ARG A 40 -6.26 20.86 -0.12
C ARG A 40 -4.93 21.60 -0.19
N ARG A 41 -3.84 20.89 -0.50
CA ARG A 41 -2.48 21.45 -0.57
C ARG A 41 -2.26 22.29 -1.84
N PHE A 42 -2.93 21.94 -2.93
CA PHE A 42 -2.80 22.57 -4.24
C PHE A 42 -4.19 22.99 -4.78
N PRO A 43 -4.83 24.01 -4.17
CA PRO A 43 -6.22 24.37 -4.49
C PRO A 43 -6.43 24.87 -5.92
N ASN A 44 -5.36 25.28 -6.62
CA ASN A 44 -5.41 25.76 -8.00
C ASN A 44 -4.97 24.70 -9.02
N ALA A 45 -4.60 23.49 -8.58
CA ALA A 45 -4.23 22.42 -9.48
C ALA A 45 -5.46 21.89 -10.20
N THR A 46 -5.30 21.60 -11.48
CA THR A 46 -6.28 20.87 -12.28
C THR A 46 -6.36 19.40 -11.85
N ASP A 47 -7.43 18.70 -12.24
CA ASP A 47 -7.58 17.28 -11.91
C ASP A 47 -6.43 16.42 -12.45
N ALA A 48 -5.98 16.69 -13.68
CA ALA A 48 -4.83 16.00 -14.29
C ALA A 48 -3.52 16.24 -13.51
N GLU A 49 -3.35 17.44 -12.96
CA GLU A 49 -2.20 17.78 -12.13
C GLU A 49 -2.24 17.12 -10.75
N ILE A 50 -3.44 16.88 -10.20
CA ILE A 50 -3.64 16.11 -8.98
C ILE A 50 -3.35 14.62 -9.23
N GLU A 51 -3.86 14.06 -10.33
CA GLU A 51 -3.63 12.67 -10.72
C GLU A 51 -2.13 12.38 -10.92
N ALA A 52 -1.41 13.27 -11.60
CA ALA A 52 0.05 13.14 -11.78
C ALA A 52 0.79 13.12 -10.43
N ARG A 53 0.44 14.02 -9.51
CA ARG A 53 1.04 14.07 -8.16
C ARG A 53 0.69 12.86 -7.31
N LEU A 54 -0.53 12.34 -7.47
CA LEU A 54 -0.95 11.11 -6.80
C LEU A 54 -0.13 9.91 -7.30
N GLY A 55 0.11 9.83 -8.60
CA GLY A 55 1.00 8.83 -9.21
C GLY A 55 2.43 8.92 -8.68
N GLU A 56 3.00 10.13 -8.59
CA GLU A 56 4.32 10.35 -7.98
C GLU A 56 4.35 9.90 -6.51
N TRP A 57 3.31 10.24 -5.74
CA TRP A 57 3.21 9.85 -4.33
C TRP A 57 3.11 8.32 -4.15
N LEU A 58 2.43 7.60 -5.04
CA LEU A 58 2.35 6.14 -5.02
C LEU A 58 3.70 5.48 -5.28
N MET A 59 4.53 6.08 -6.13
CA MET A 59 5.84 5.56 -6.50
C MET A 59 6.93 5.88 -5.48
N ASP A 60 6.91 7.08 -4.91
CA ASP A 60 7.94 7.59 -3.99
C ASP A 60 7.30 8.12 -2.69
N ARG A 61 6.49 7.26 -2.05
CA ARG A 61 5.77 7.63 -0.83
C ARG A 61 6.78 8.11 0.23
N PRO A 62 6.67 9.36 0.73
CA PRO A 62 7.61 9.90 1.70
C PRO A 62 7.67 9.04 2.97
N GLY A 63 8.87 8.57 3.32
CA GLY A 63 9.11 7.71 4.49
C GLY A 63 9.24 6.22 4.18
N ALA A 64 8.81 5.77 2.99
CA ALA A 64 8.92 4.37 2.56
C ALA A 64 9.24 4.26 1.05
N PRO A 65 10.33 4.88 0.56
CA PRO A 65 10.67 4.89 -0.88
C PRO A 65 10.95 3.49 -1.46
N GLN A 66 11.13 2.48 -0.61
CA GLN A 66 11.42 1.08 -0.98
C GLN A 66 10.30 0.13 -0.52
N GLY A 67 9.17 0.67 -0.06
CA GLY A 67 8.11 -0.06 0.61
C GLY A 67 8.37 -0.28 2.10
N ASP A 68 7.36 -0.77 2.80
CA ASP A 68 7.35 -0.96 4.25
C ASP A 68 7.86 -2.35 4.69
N ALA A 69 8.19 -3.23 3.74
CA ALA A 69 8.64 -4.59 4.01
C ALA A 69 10.12 -4.62 4.46
N VAL A 70 10.41 -5.41 5.49
CA VAL A 70 11.79 -5.68 5.89
C VAL A 70 12.47 -6.51 4.80
N GLY A 71 13.56 -6.00 4.21
CA GLY A 71 14.29 -6.72 3.18
C GLY A 71 15.25 -5.85 2.36
N ARG A 72 15.81 -6.43 1.31
CA ARG A 72 16.57 -5.71 0.28
C ARG A 72 15.77 -5.78 -1.02
N VAL A 73 15.72 -4.67 -1.75
CA VAL A 73 15.18 -4.64 -3.11
C VAL A 73 15.94 -5.65 -3.97
N VAL A 74 15.21 -6.60 -4.57
CA VAL A 74 15.75 -7.60 -5.50
C VAL A 74 14.99 -7.53 -6.81
N THR A 75 15.70 -7.69 -7.93
CA THR A 75 15.06 -7.88 -9.23
C THR A 75 14.56 -9.32 -9.31
N ILE A 76 13.25 -9.49 -9.28
CA ILE A 76 12.61 -10.78 -9.55
C ILE A 76 12.70 -11.08 -11.05
N PRO A 77 13.27 -12.22 -11.46
CA PRO A 77 13.26 -12.60 -12.87
C PRO A 77 11.82 -12.78 -13.32
N ARG A 78 11.45 -12.20 -14.46
CA ARG A 78 10.16 -12.50 -15.09
C ARG A 78 10.22 -13.94 -15.61
N CYS A 79 9.10 -14.67 -15.56
CA CYS A 79 9.04 -16.08 -16.02
C CYS A 79 9.57 -16.31 -17.44
N ASP A 80 9.69 -15.24 -18.24
CA ASP A 80 10.08 -15.30 -19.65
C ASP A 80 11.55 -14.89 -19.89
N GLU A 81 12.33 -14.60 -18.85
CA GLU A 81 13.71 -14.12 -18.98
C GLU A 81 14.71 -15.17 -18.48
N PRO A 82 15.61 -15.69 -19.34
CA PRO A 82 16.64 -16.61 -18.89
C PRO A 82 17.57 -15.89 -17.92
N ALA A 83 17.76 -16.47 -16.73
CA ALA A 83 18.71 -15.98 -15.73
C ALA A 83 20.08 -15.76 -16.39
N SER A 84 20.57 -14.52 -16.37
CA SER A 84 21.95 -14.17 -16.74
C SER A 84 22.92 -14.44 -15.60
#